data_AF-A0A3S4XU64-F1
#
_entry.id   AF-A0A3S4XU64-F1
#
_cell.length_a   1.000
_cell.length_b   1.000
_cell.length_c   1.000
_cell.angle_alpha   90.00
_cell.angle_beta   90.00
_cell.angle_gamma   90.00
#
_symmetry.space_group_name_H-M   'P 1'
#
loop_
_entity.id
_entity.type
_entity.pdbx_description
1 polymer ?
#
loop_
_entity_poly.entity_id
_entity_poly.type
_entity_poly.pdbx_seq_one_letter_code
_entity_poly.pdbx_strand_id
1 'polypeptide(L)'
;MLWLTLQIISRDFMPPMEVNQIKFGTAVEIATIMPLSWIPVVSDHTKHTKTPLKTTALSTLAYTITSCWMYSIGLGAALVSGKSEIAQILALSGVSIVGVLIVVTSTMINTALPAHSTGMSLHNIYAKLSVKWVSILTVVTGIILATILPVTQYEHFLFFIGSVFAPMIGVLIADFFVFKQNEPQKSVDVIGLGVWFIGFVIYRVLMWQEWETELGVTFPVIAFTFGLTILVRKLINK
;
A
#
# COMPACT_ATOMS: atom_id res chain seq x y z
N MET A 1 -2.24 14.97 15.08
CA MET A 1 -3.06 15.32 13.91
C MET A 1 -4.04 16.44 14.19
N LEU A 2 -4.92 16.34 15.21
CA LEU A 2 -5.81 17.45 15.62
C LEU A 2 -5.11 18.80 15.82
N TRP A 3 -3.96 18.82 16.50
CA TRP A 3 -3.15 20.03 16.67
C TRP A 3 -2.75 20.68 15.34
N LEU A 4 -2.32 19.85 14.37
CA LEU A 4 -1.87 20.32 13.06
C LEU A 4 -3.06 20.81 12.22
N THR A 5 -4.22 20.14 12.33
CA THR A 5 -5.49 20.61 11.76
C THR A 5 -5.87 22.00 12.26
N LEU A 6 -5.79 22.23 13.57
CA LEU A 6 -6.09 23.53 14.18
C LEU A 6 -5.13 24.62 13.72
N GLN A 7 -3.84 24.30 13.54
CA GLN A 7 -2.86 25.25 13.01
C GLN A 7 -3.06 25.61 11.54
N ILE A 8 -3.54 24.66 10.73
CA ILE A 8 -3.80 24.93 9.30
C ILE A 8 -5.02 25.83 9.15
N ILE A 9 -6.11 25.52 9.86
CA ILE A 9 -7.37 26.28 9.75
C ILE A 9 -7.19 27.74 10.22
N SER A 10 -6.25 27.99 11.13
CA SER A 10 -6.00 29.32 11.68
C SER A 10 -5.05 30.20 10.85
N ARG A 11 -4.54 29.70 9.72
CA ARG A 11 -3.58 30.41 8.86
C ARG A 11 -4.15 30.60 7.45
N ASP A 12 -3.75 31.70 6.82
CA ASP A 12 -4.12 31.98 5.43
C ASP A 12 -3.40 31.03 4.47
N PHE A 13 -4.12 30.61 3.42
CA PHE A 13 -3.55 29.79 2.36
C PHE A 13 -2.80 30.65 1.35
N MET A 14 -1.57 30.24 1.04
CA MET A 14 -0.84 30.79 -0.08
C MET A 14 -1.46 30.30 -1.39
N PRO A 15 -1.32 31.06 -2.50
CA PRO A 15 -1.74 30.58 -3.81
C PRO A 15 -1.08 29.24 -4.15
N PRO A 16 -1.74 28.39 -4.95
CA PRO A 16 -1.17 27.12 -5.37
C PRO A 16 0.21 27.35 -5.99
N MET A 17 1.21 26.59 -5.55
CA MET A 17 2.52 26.58 -6.21
C MET A 17 2.35 26.13 -7.67
N GLU A 18 3.21 26.59 -8.57
CA GLU A 18 3.32 25.96 -9.90
C GLU A 18 3.83 24.52 -9.70
N VAL A 19 2.89 23.58 -9.63
CA VAL A 19 3.18 22.15 -9.53
C VAL A 19 3.11 21.56 -10.93
N ASN A 20 4.09 20.73 -11.26
CA ASN A 20 4.03 19.88 -12.45
C ASN A 20 2.71 19.09 -12.42
N GLN A 21 1.82 19.33 -13.39
CA GLN A 21 0.48 18.76 -13.34
C GLN A 21 0.54 17.25 -13.52
N ILE A 22 0.43 16.51 -12.41
CA ILE A 22 0.17 15.08 -12.49
C ILE A 22 -1.25 14.86 -12.96
N LYS A 23 -1.44 13.85 -13.79
CA LYS A 23 -2.77 13.51 -14.28
C LYS A 23 -3.56 12.81 -13.17
N PHE A 24 -4.88 12.96 -13.20
CA PHE A 24 -5.75 12.44 -12.16
C PHE A 24 -5.60 10.92 -11.94
N GLY A 25 -5.52 10.14 -13.04
CA GLY A 25 -5.32 8.69 -12.96
C GLY A 25 -4.01 8.29 -12.25
N THR A 26 -2.93 9.04 -12.46
CA THR A 26 -1.66 8.84 -11.76
C THR A 26 -1.78 9.15 -10.27
N ALA A 27 -2.49 10.22 -9.91
CA ALA A 27 -2.75 10.55 -8.50
C ALA A 27 -3.57 9.44 -7.81
N VAL A 28 -4.60 8.91 -8.49
CA VAL A 28 -5.39 7.77 -8.01
C VAL A 28 -4.52 6.53 -7.86
N GLU A 29 -3.65 6.25 -8.83
CA GLU A 29 -2.74 5.10 -8.78
C GLU A 29 -1.80 5.16 -7.57
N ILE A 30 -1.12 6.29 -7.36
CA ILE A 30 -0.22 6.48 -6.22
C ILE A 30 -0.98 6.34 -4.89
N ALA A 31 -2.19 6.92 -4.81
CA ALA A 31 -3.03 6.81 -3.62
C ALA A 31 -3.52 5.38 -3.36
N THR A 32 -3.67 4.55 -4.41
CA THR A 32 -4.20 3.19 -4.34
C THR A 32 -3.13 2.15 -4.00
N ILE A 33 -1.92 2.30 -4.53
CA ILE A 33 -0.82 1.34 -4.31
C ILE A 33 -0.47 1.20 -2.83
N MET A 34 -0.49 2.31 -2.09
CA MET A 34 -0.14 2.32 -0.67
C MET A 34 -1.01 1.38 0.15
N PRO A 35 -2.35 1.49 0.18
CA PRO A 35 -3.18 0.51 0.90
C PRO A 35 -3.13 -0.89 0.30
N LEU A 36 -2.89 -1.02 -1.01
CA LEU A 36 -2.77 -2.31 -1.70
C LEU A 36 -1.65 -3.18 -1.09
N SER A 37 -0.49 -2.59 -0.81
CA SER A 37 0.66 -3.31 -0.23
C SER A 37 0.44 -3.73 1.22
N TRP A 38 -0.56 -3.18 1.89
CA TRP A 38 -0.89 -3.47 3.30
C TRP A 38 -1.86 -4.64 3.46
N ILE A 39 -2.42 -5.17 2.37
CA ILE A 39 -3.38 -6.27 2.44
C ILE A 39 -2.86 -7.49 3.24
N PRO A 40 -1.61 -7.98 3.05
CA PRO A 40 -1.11 -9.09 3.85
C PRO A 40 -1.10 -8.80 5.36
N VAL A 41 -0.71 -7.57 5.72
CA VAL A 41 -0.70 -7.12 7.12
C VAL A 41 -2.11 -7.10 7.69
N VAL A 42 -3.08 -6.60 6.94
CA VAL A 42 -4.50 -6.59 7.34
C VAL A 42 -5.02 -8.02 7.50
N SER A 43 -4.69 -8.92 6.57
CA SER A 43 -5.06 -10.33 6.65
C SER A 43 -4.51 -11.01 7.90
N ASP A 44 -3.25 -10.75 8.27
CA ASP A 44 -2.63 -11.30 9.48
C ASP A 44 -3.35 -10.89 10.78
N HIS A 45 -3.93 -9.69 10.82
CA HIS A 45 -4.63 -9.19 12.00
C HIS A 45 -6.12 -9.57 12.01
N THR A 46 -6.71 -9.83 10.85
CA THR A 46 -8.15 -10.13 10.70
C THR A 46 -8.45 -11.63 10.59
N LYS A 47 -7.46 -12.51 10.38
CA LYS A 47 -7.65 -13.97 10.21
C LYS A 47 -8.39 -14.69 11.34
N HIS A 48 -8.35 -14.18 12.58
CA HIS A 48 -9.03 -14.79 13.73
C HIS A 48 -10.35 -14.10 14.11
N THR A 49 -10.83 -13.17 13.27
CA THR A 49 -12.03 -12.40 13.54
C THR A 49 -13.30 -13.24 13.36
N LYS A 50 -14.23 -13.18 14.33
CA LYS A 50 -15.52 -13.90 14.30
C LYS A 50 -16.52 -13.33 13.28
N THR A 51 -16.35 -12.08 12.86
CA THR A 51 -17.25 -11.35 11.94
C THR A 51 -16.47 -10.70 10.77
N PRO A 52 -15.96 -11.48 9.81
CA PRO A 52 -15.04 -11.00 8.78
C PRO A 52 -15.61 -9.85 7.95
N LEU A 53 -16.83 -9.96 7.44
CA LEU A 53 -17.46 -8.92 6.61
C LEU A 53 -17.62 -7.59 7.36
N LYS A 54 -18.08 -7.63 8.61
CA LYS A 54 -18.27 -6.42 9.42
C LYS A 54 -16.94 -5.75 9.74
N THR A 55 -15.93 -6.53 10.09
CA THR A 55 -14.60 -6.02 10.41
C THR A 55 -13.94 -5.42 9.18
N THR A 56 -13.98 -6.09 8.02
CA THR A 56 -13.47 -5.52 6.78
C THR A 56 -14.19 -4.23 6.40
N ALA A 57 -15.53 -4.20 6.43
CA ALA A 57 -16.29 -3.00 6.09
C ALA A 57 -15.97 -1.81 7.02
N LEU A 58 -15.91 -2.05 8.33
CA LEU A 58 -15.57 -1.03 9.31
C LEU A 58 -14.12 -0.54 9.13
N SER A 59 -13.18 -1.45 8.92
CA SER A 59 -11.78 -1.10 8.65
C SER A 59 -11.64 -0.27 7.39
N THR A 60 -12.31 -0.64 6.29
CA THR A 60 -12.30 0.13 5.04
C THR A 60 -12.88 1.52 5.26
N LEU A 61 -14.03 1.65 5.91
CA LEU A 61 -14.64 2.96 6.18
C LEU A 61 -13.75 3.84 7.07
N ALA A 62 -13.24 3.30 8.17
CA ALA A 62 -12.36 4.02 9.08
C ALA A 62 -11.07 4.47 8.39
N TYR A 63 -10.49 3.60 7.56
CA TYR A 63 -9.29 3.91 6.79
C TYR A 63 -9.57 5.00 5.75
N THR A 64 -10.67 4.90 4.99
CA THR A 64 -11.05 5.90 3.98
C THR A 64 -11.26 7.27 4.61
N ILE A 65 -12.06 7.37 5.69
CA ILE A 65 -12.34 8.64 6.37
C ILE A 65 -11.04 9.25 6.91
N THR A 66 -10.23 8.44 7.58
CA THR A 66 -8.96 8.89 8.17
C THR A 66 -7.97 9.32 7.09
N SER A 67 -7.87 8.58 5.98
CA SER A 67 -6.99 8.89 4.86
C SER A 67 -7.41 10.20 4.19
N CYS A 68 -8.69 10.39 3.88
CA CYS A 68 -9.21 11.64 3.34
C CYS A 68 -8.89 12.82 4.26
N TRP A 69 -9.03 12.65 5.58
CA TRP A 69 -8.66 13.68 6.54
C TRP A 69 -7.16 13.98 6.51
N MET A 70 -6.30 12.96 6.48
CA MET A 70 -4.84 13.14 6.42
C MET A 70 -4.37 13.78 5.11
N TYR A 71 -4.94 13.41 3.96
CA TYR A 71 -4.65 14.05 2.68
C TYR A 71 -5.04 15.53 2.69
N SER A 72 -6.22 15.88 3.23
CA SER A 72 -6.66 17.26 3.36
C SER A 72 -5.74 18.08 4.27
N ILE A 73 -5.28 17.52 5.39
CA ILE A 73 -4.29 18.15 6.26
C ILE A 73 -2.96 18.34 5.52
N GLY A 74 -2.47 17.33 4.81
CA GLY A 74 -1.21 17.41 4.05
C GLY A 74 -1.25 18.51 3.00
N LEU A 75 -2.34 18.57 2.23
CA LEU A 75 -2.58 19.63 1.24
C LEU A 75 -2.65 21.01 1.91
N GLY A 76 -3.45 21.15 2.98
CA GLY A 76 -3.55 22.41 3.72
C GLY A 76 -2.21 22.87 4.29
N ALA A 77 -1.40 21.94 4.83
CA ALA A 77 -0.07 22.26 5.35
C ALA A 77 0.88 22.74 4.25
N ALA A 78 0.80 22.16 3.06
CA ALA A 78 1.58 22.59 1.90
C ALA A 78 1.15 24.00 1.44
N LEU A 79 -0.16 24.27 1.39
CA LEU A 79 -0.72 25.58 1.02
C LEU A 79 -0.42 26.68 2.05
N VAL A 80 -0.38 26.36 3.34
CA VAL A 80 -0.01 27.34 4.40
C VAL A 80 1.48 27.65 4.40
N SER A 81 2.33 26.66 4.16
CA SER A 81 3.79 26.81 4.24
C SER A 81 4.45 27.24 2.93
N GLY A 82 3.77 27.07 1.80
CA GLY A 82 4.36 27.21 0.46
C GLY A 82 5.49 26.21 0.21
N LYS A 83 5.49 25.07 0.92
CA LYS A 83 6.49 24.00 0.82
C LYS A 83 5.79 22.67 0.55
N SER A 84 6.43 21.80 -0.22
CA SER A 84 5.99 20.40 -0.43
C SER A 84 6.69 19.41 0.51
N GLU A 85 7.84 19.79 1.06
CA GLU A 85 8.66 18.94 1.92
C GLU A 85 8.11 18.86 3.35
N ILE A 86 7.73 17.66 3.79
CA ILE A 86 7.15 17.40 5.13
C ILE A 86 8.07 17.89 6.25
N ALA A 87 9.39 17.70 6.14
CA ALA A 87 10.33 18.16 7.16
C ALA A 87 10.30 19.70 7.31
N GLN A 88 10.17 20.42 6.20
CA GLN A 88 10.07 21.88 6.19
C GLN A 88 8.71 22.34 6.74
N ILE A 89 7.62 21.68 6.35
CA ILE A 89 6.27 21.92 6.87
C ILE A 89 6.24 21.75 8.40
N LEU A 90 6.84 20.67 8.92
CA LEU A 90 6.90 20.39 10.35
C LEU A 90 7.79 21.39 11.11
N ALA A 91 8.92 21.79 10.53
CA ALA A 91 9.78 22.81 11.12
C ALA A 91 9.07 24.18 11.21
N LEU A 92 8.33 24.57 10.18
CA LEU A 92 7.62 25.85 10.09
C LEU A 92 6.31 25.91 10.90
N SER A 93 5.73 24.76 11.25
CA SER A 93 4.54 24.68 12.12
C SER A 93 4.87 24.84 13.60
N GLY A 94 6.16 24.95 13.97
CA GLY A 94 6.57 25.11 15.37
C GLY A 94 6.25 23.87 16.20
N VAL A 95 6.41 22.68 15.59
CA VAL A 95 6.23 21.39 16.24
C VAL A 95 7.07 21.35 17.51
N SER A 96 6.41 21.26 18.66
CA SER A 96 7.09 21.13 19.95
C SER A 96 7.83 19.79 20.03
N ILE A 97 8.76 19.67 20.99
CA ILE A 97 9.45 18.41 21.24
C ILE A 97 8.48 17.22 21.45
N VAL A 98 7.30 17.50 22.00
CA VAL A 98 6.21 16.53 22.16
C VAL A 98 5.65 16.09 20.80
N GLY A 99 5.47 17.02 19.86
CA GLY A 99 5.00 16.69 18.51
C GLY A 99 6.01 15.85 17.73
N VAL A 100 7.32 16.11 17.88
CA VAL A 100 8.37 15.27 17.30
C VAL A 100 8.32 13.85 17.87
N LEU A 101 8.21 13.71 19.20
CA LEU A 101 8.10 12.41 19.86
C LEU A 101 6.87 11.62 19.40
N ILE A 102 5.73 12.30 19.21
CA ILE A 102 4.50 11.67 18.68
C ILE A 102 4.75 11.14 17.26
N VAL A 103 5.36 11.93 16.38
CA VAL A 103 5.66 11.51 15.00
C VAL A 103 6.60 10.31 15.01
N VAL A 104 7.72 10.38 15.74
CA VAL A 104 8.69 9.28 15.83
C VAL A 104 8.02 8.00 16.36
N THR A 105 7.25 8.11 17.45
CA THR A 105 6.56 6.95 18.04
C THR A 105 5.54 6.35 17.08
N SER A 106 4.78 7.20 16.38
CA SER A 106 3.82 6.76 15.36
C SER A 106 4.52 6.03 14.22
N THR A 107 5.66 6.54 13.75
CA THR A 107 6.46 5.91 12.70
C THR A 107 7.00 4.56 13.16
N MET A 108 7.50 4.46 14.39
CA MET A 108 7.99 3.19 14.96
C MET A 108 6.91 2.11 14.94
N ILE A 109 5.71 2.43 15.44
CA ILE A 109 4.57 1.49 15.44
C ILE A 109 4.20 1.09 14.01
N ASN A 110 4.15 2.06 13.09
CA ASN A 110 3.82 1.81 11.69
C ASN A 110 4.83 0.91 10.98
N THR A 111 6.11 0.97 11.35
CA THR A 111 7.17 0.08 10.80
C THR A 111 7.19 -1.31 11.44
N ALA A 112 6.73 -1.44 12.69
CA ALA A 112 6.74 -2.71 13.40
C ALA A 112 5.75 -3.73 12.81
N LEU A 113 4.57 -3.28 12.37
CA LEU A 113 3.52 -4.16 11.84
C LEU A 113 3.93 -4.87 10.53
N PRO A 114 4.45 -4.19 9.48
CA PRO A 114 4.95 -4.85 8.28
C PRO A 114 6.16 -5.75 8.53
N ALA A 115 7.06 -5.36 9.46
CA ALA A 115 8.19 -6.20 9.84
C ALA A 115 7.74 -7.52 10.48
N HIS A 116 6.76 -7.46 11.38
CA HIS A 116 6.15 -8.64 11.98
C HIS A 116 5.43 -9.51 10.94
N SER A 117 4.65 -8.90 10.04
CA SER A 117 3.95 -9.62 8.96
C SER A 117 4.93 -10.29 7.99
N THR A 118 6.07 -9.67 7.71
CA THR A 118 7.17 -10.28 6.95
C THR A 118 7.72 -11.52 7.68
N GLY A 119 7.93 -11.40 8.99
CA GLY A 119 8.33 -12.53 9.85
C GLY A 119 7.33 -13.68 9.82
N MET A 120 6.03 -13.38 9.93
CA MET A 120 4.96 -14.38 9.83
C MET A 120 4.91 -15.04 8.45
N SER A 121 5.04 -14.25 7.38
CA SER A 121 5.04 -14.74 6.00
C SER A 121 6.19 -15.72 5.74
N LEU A 122 7.41 -15.39 6.19
CA LEU A 122 8.58 -16.26 6.07
C LEU A 122 8.49 -17.49 6.98
N HIS A 123 7.93 -17.36 8.17
CA HIS A 123 7.69 -18.49 9.06
C HIS A 123 6.68 -19.49 8.47
N ASN A 124 5.64 -19.01 7.77
CA ASN A 124 4.68 -19.88 7.09
C ASN A 124 5.30 -20.68 5.94
N ILE A 125 6.33 -20.14 5.26
CA ILE A 125 7.08 -20.85 4.21
C ILE A 125 8.12 -21.78 4.83
N TYR A 126 8.87 -21.30 5.82
CA TYR A 126 9.93 -22.00 6.51
C TYR A 126 9.70 -21.97 8.02
N ALA A 127 8.98 -22.98 8.54
CA ALA A 127 8.59 -23.07 9.95
C ALA A 127 9.77 -23.05 10.95
N LYS A 128 11.01 -23.28 10.49
CA LYS A 128 12.23 -23.21 11.31
C LYS A 128 12.70 -21.78 11.60
N LEU A 129 12.26 -20.79 10.83
CA LEU A 129 12.67 -19.39 11.01
C LEU A 129 11.89 -18.77 12.15
N SER A 130 12.54 -18.04 13.05
CA SER A 130 11.82 -17.33 14.11
C SER A 130 11.25 -16.02 13.57
N VAL A 131 9.96 -15.78 13.84
CA VAL A 131 9.27 -14.54 13.46
C VAL A 131 10.01 -13.32 14.01
N LYS A 132 10.49 -13.39 15.26
CA LYS A 132 11.23 -12.30 15.91
C LYS A 132 12.51 -11.93 15.17
N TRP A 133 13.35 -12.90 14.83
CA TRP A 133 14.64 -12.62 14.18
C TRP A 133 14.45 -12.12 12.75
N VAL A 134 13.50 -12.70 12.01
CA VAL A 134 13.15 -12.22 10.66
C VAL A 134 12.60 -10.80 10.70
N SER A 135 11.76 -10.47 11.68
CA SER A 135 11.22 -9.11 11.85
C SER A 135 12.34 -8.10 12.11
N ILE A 136 13.29 -8.43 13.00
CA ILE A 136 14.46 -7.59 13.28
C ILE A 136 15.31 -7.40 12.02
N LEU A 137 15.58 -8.49 11.29
CA LEU A 137 16.34 -8.44 10.04
C LEU A 137 15.65 -7.56 8.99
N THR A 138 14.31 -7.61 8.92
CA THR A 138 13.51 -6.78 8.02
C THR A 138 13.68 -5.29 8.35
N VAL A 139 13.63 -4.92 9.63
CA VAL A 139 13.86 -3.53 10.07
C VAL A 139 15.28 -3.07 9.75
N VAL A 140 16.29 -3.88 10.05
CA VAL A 140 17.71 -3.55 9.75
C VAL A 140 17.90 -3.35 8.25
N THR A 141 17.33 -4.23 7.43
CA THR A 141 17.38 -4.11 5.96
C THR A 141 16.68 -2.84 5.49
N GLY A 142 15.51 -2.52 6.06
CA GLY A 142 14.79 -1.28 5.77
C GLY A 142 15.59 -0.03 6.09
N ILE A 143 16.32 -0.01 7.22
CA ILE A 143 17.21 1.10 7.59
C ILE A 143 18.34 1.26 6.56
N ILE A 144 18.98 0.17 6.15
CA ILE A 144 20.04 0.20 5.14
C ILE A 144 19.51 0.70 3.79
N LEU A 145 18.33 0.22 3.37
CA LEU A 145 17.72 0.70 2.13
C LEU A 145 17.33 2.17 2.21
N ALA A 146 16.81 2.62 3.35
CA ALA A 146 16.43 4.02 3.55
C ALA A 146 17.63 4.99 3.54
N THR A 147 18.84 4.53 3.90
CA THR A 147 20.05 5.38 3.84
C THR A 147 20.69 5.42 2.46
N ILE A 148 20.48 4.41 1.61
CA ILE A 148 21.11 4.29 0.29
C ILE A 148 20.18 4.79 -0.82
N LEU A 149 18.88 4.50 -0.73
CA LEU A 149 17.94 4.79 -1.80
C LEU A 149 17.51 6.26 -1.80
N PRO A 150 17.59 6.96 -2.96
CA PRO A 150 17.14 8.33 -3.05
C PRO A 150 15.62 8.41 -2.95
N VAL A 151 15.13 9.35 -2.14
CA VAL A 151 13.68 9.61 -1.95
C VAL A 151 12.98 9.92 -3.27
N THR A 152 13.68 10.50 -4.24
CA THR A 152 13.14 10.78 -5.58
C THR A 152 12.71 9.53 -6.35
N GLN A 153 13.21 8.35 -5.99
CA GLN A 153 12.84 7.07 -6.62
C GLN A 153 11.69 6.36 -5.89
N TYR A 154 11.15 6.96 -4.81
CA TYR A 154 10.10 6.35 -4.01
C TYR A 154 8.84 6.07 -4.83
N GLU A 155 8.46 6.98 -5.73
CA GLU A 155 7.31 6.79 -6.62
C GLU A 155 7.50 5.58 -7.55
N HIS A 156 8.67 5.43 -8.16
CA HIS A 156 8.99 4.26 -8.99
C HIS A 156 8.95 2.96 -8.19
N PHE A 157 9.38 3.00 -6.93
CA PHE A 157 9.26 1.86 -6.02
C PHE A 157 7.80 1.52 -5.72
N LEU A 158 6.93 2.53 -5.50
CA LEU A 158 5.50 2.33 -5.35
C LEU A 158 4.90 1.62 -6.58
N PHE A 159 5.15 2.12 -7.79
CA PHE A 159 4.67 1.44 -9.00
C PHE A 159 5.21 0.01 -9.16
N PHE A 160 6.45 -0.23 -8.72
CA PHE A 160 7.01 -1.59 -8.69
C PHE A 160 6.24 -2.52 -7.74
N ILE A 161 5.99 -2.12 -6.49
CA ILE A 161 5.21 -2.95 -5.58
C ILE A 161 3.75 -3.10 -6.06
N GLY A 162 3.17 -2.05 -6.65
CA GLY A 162 1.84 -2.09 -7.28
C GLY A 162 1.76 -3.19 -8.34
N SER A 163 2.77 -3.28 -9.20
CA SER A 163 2.86 -4.33 -10.24
C SER A 163 2.93 -5.75 -9.70
N VAL A 164 3.35 -5.94 -8.45
CA VAL A 164 3.41 -7.26 -7.79
C VAL A 164 2.09 -7.58 -7.09
N PHE A 165 1.56 -6.64 -6.31
CA PHE A 165 0.38 -6.87 -5.48
C PHE A 165 -0.93 -6.87 -6.28
N ALA A 166 -1.08 -5.99 -7.27
CA ALA A 166 -2.29 -5.89 -8.08
C ALA A 166 -2.65 -7.23 -8.76
N PRO A 167 -1.76 -7.85 -9.55
CA PRO A 167 -2.08 -9.12 -10.18
C PRO A 167 -2.32 -10.25 -9.17
N MET A 168 -1.58 -10.25 -8.05
CA MET A 168 -1.72 -11.25 -6.98
C MET A 168 -3.13 -11.21 -6.37
N ILE A 169 -3.66 -10.02 -6.12
CA ILE A 169 -5.01 -9.84 -5.57
C ILE A 169 -6.06 -10.36 -6.55
N GLY A 170 -5.91 -10.09 -7.86
CA GLY A 170 -6.84 -10.61 -8.86
C GLY A 170 -6.90 -12.15 -8.87
N VAL A 171 -5.75 -12.81 -8.75
CA VAL A 171 -5.68 -14.28 -8.60
C VAL A 171 -6.36 -14.74 -7.31
N LEU A 172 -6.02 -14.13 -6.17
CA LEU A 172 -6.58 -14.49 -4.86
C LEU A 172 -8.11 -14.32 -4.80
N ILE A 173 -8.64 -13.24 -5.37
CA ILE A 173 -10.09 -12.99 -5.42
C ILE A 173 -10.77 -14.08 -6.27
N ALA A 174 -10.20 -14.45 -7.42
CA ALA A 174 -10.75 -15.51 -8.25
C ALA A 174 -10.76 -16.86 -7.51
N ASP A 175 -9.65 -17.22 -6.89
CA ASP A 175 -9.50 -18.51 -6.21
C ASP A 175 -10.43 -18.64 -5.02
N PHE A 176 -10.50 -17.59 -4.20
CA PHE A 176 -11.31 -17.58 -2.99
C PHE A 176 -12.81 -17.48 -3.29
N PHE A 177 -13.25 -16.51 -4.11
CA PHE A 177 -14.68 -16.26 -4.31
C PHE A 177 -15.31 -17.11 -5.41
N VAL A 178 -14.59 -17.42 -6.50
CA VAL A 178 -15.16 -18.16 -7.65
C VAL A 178 -14.93 -19.65 -7.48
N PHE A 179 -13.70 -20.07 -7.19
CA PHE A 179 -13.36 -21.49 -7.06
C PHE A 179 -13.50 -22.02 -5.63
N LYS A 180 -13.76 -21.16 -4.64
CA LYS A 180 -13.93 -21.53 -3.22
C LYS A 180 -12.75 -22.34 -2.68
N GLN A 181 -11.55 -22.04 -3.17
CA GLN A 181 -10.31 -22.67 -2.70
C GLN A 181 -9.91 -22.03 -1.37
N ASN A 182 -10.34 -22.66 -0.29
CA ASN A 182 -10.09 -22.15 1.07
C ASN A 182 -8.78 -22.68 1.67
N GLU A 183 -8.18 -23.71 1.05
CA GLU A 183 -6.94 -24.33 1.51
C GLU A 183 -5.98 -24.55 0.33
N PRO A 184 -4.66 -24.41 0.54
CA PRO A 184 -3.67 -24.67 -0.50
C PRO A 184 -3.66 -26.16 -0.84
N GLN A 185 -4.10 -26.49 -2.06
CA GLN A 185 -4.10 -27.88 -2.55
C GLN A 185 -2.70 -28.41 -2.91
N LYS A 186 -1.76 -27.50 -3.20
CA LYS A 186 -0.37 -27.80 -3.59
C LYS A 186 0.56 -26.85 -2.85
N SER A 187 1.79 -27.29 -2.63
CA SER A 187 2.86 -26.44 -2.05
C SER A 187 3.21 -25.25 -2.96
N VAL A 188 3.06 -25.41 -4.27
CA VAL A 188 3.28 -24.35 -5.27
C VAL A 188 2.18 -24.42 -6.33
N ASP A 189 1.47 -23.32 -6.52
CA ASP A 189 0.50 -23.16 -7.61
C ASP A 189 1.16 -22.51 -8.83
N VAL A 190 1.63 -23.35 -9.75
CA VAL A 190 2.29 -22.91 -10.99
C VAL A 190 1.34 -22.12 -11.90
N ILE A 191 0.03 -22.43 -11.88
CA ILE A 191 -0.97 -21.74 -12.71
C ILE A 191 -1.18 -20.34 -12.16
N GLY A 192 -1.41 -20.23 -10.85
CA GLY A 192 -1.54 -18.95 -10.16
C GLY A 192 -0.29 -18.07 -10.36
N LEU A 193 0.91 -18.64 -10.21
CA LEU A 193 2.18 -17.95 -10.47
C LEU A 193 2.32 -17.49 -11.93
N GLY A 194 1.91 -18.32 -12.89
CA GLY A 194 1.94 -17.96 -14.31
C GLY A 194 1.01 -16.79 -14.63
N VAL A 195 -0.23 -16.82 -14.14
CA VAL A 195 -1.20 -15.73 -14.33
C VAL A 195 -0.75 -14.46 -13.60
N TRP A 196 -0.20 -14.60 -12.39
CA TRP A 196 0.40 -13.49 -11.65
C TRP A 196 1.53 -12.84 -12.44
N PHE A 197 2.46 -13.62 -13.00
CA PHE A 197 3.59 -13.11 -13.77
C PHE A 197 3.13 -12.39 -15.05
N ILE A 198 2.14 -12.94 -15.76
CA ILE A 198 1.53 -12.26 -16.91
C ILE A 198 0.94 -10.91 -16.48
N GLY A 199 0.22 -10.88 -15.37
CA GLY A 199 -0.34 -9.64 -14.83
C GLY A 199 0.73 -8.62 -14.42
N PHE A 200 1.82 -9.07 -13.82
CA PHE A 200 2.99 -8.23 -13.51
C PHE A 200 3.56 -7.60 -14.78
N VAL A 201 3.80 -8.39 -15.82
CA VAL A 201 4.31 -7.88 -17.11
C VAL A 201 3.34 -6.88 -17.72
N ILE A 202 2.03 -7.17 -17.73
CA ILE A 202 1.02 -6.27 -18.26
C ILE A 202 1.01 -4.95 -17.50
N TYR A 203 1.03 -4.98 -16.16
CA TYR A 203 1.11 -3.75 -15.36
C TYR A 203 2.30 -2.89 -15.78
N ARG A 204 3.49 -3.50 -15.93
CA ARG A 204 4.72 -2.79 -16.33
C ARG A 204 4.64 -2.24 -17.74
N VAL A 205 4.04 -2.98 -18.68
CA VAL A 205 3.83 -2.54 -20.07
C VAL A 205 2.84 -1.39 -20.13
N LEU A 206 1.73 -1.46 -19.39
CA LEU A 206 0.73 -0.40 -19.34
C LEU A 206 1.31 0.89 -18.77
N MET A 207 2.11 0.79 -17.70
CA MET A 207 2.85 1.93 -17.16
C MET A 207 3.86 2.49 -18.16
N TRP A 208 4.59 1.62 -18.89
CA TRP A 208 5.55 2.04 -19.91
C TRP A 208 4.87 2.75 -21.10
N GLN A 209 3.66 2.32 -21.46
CA GLN A 209 2.85 2.95 -22.51
C GLN A 209 2.16 4.23 -22.05
N GLU A 210 2.41 4.68 -20.81
CA GLU A 210 1.72 5.82 -20.19
C GLU A 210 0.19 5.66 -20.29
N TRP A 211 -0.29 4.42 -20.19
CA TRP A 211 -1.71 4.14 -20.33
C TRP A 211 -2.47 4.67 -19.13
N GLU A 212 -3.50 5.46 -19.42
CA GLU A 212 -4.21 6.22 -18.40
C GLU A 212 -5.67 5.81 -18.35
N THR A 213 -6.09 5.50 -17.13
CA THR A 213 -7.51 5.41 -16.79
C THR A 213 -7.77 6.29 -15.58
N GLU A 214 -9.00 6.77 -15.44
CA GLU A 214 -9.42 7.54 -14.26
C GLU A 214 -9.30 6.75 -12.95
N LEU A 215 -9.24 5.42 -13.05
CA LEU A 215 -9.14 4.48 -11.92
C LEU A 215 -7.69 4.03 -11.64
N GLY A 216 -6.71 4.55 -12.36
CA GLY A 216 -5.32 4.07 -12.31
C GLY A 216 -5.10 2.77 -13.10
N VAL A 217 -3.87 2.29 -13.11
CA VAL A 217 -3.45 1.04 -13.81
C VAL A 217 -3.74 -0.19 -12.95
N THR A 218 -3.73 -0.06 -11.62
CA THR A 218 -3.98 -1.15 -10.67
C THR A 218 -5.33 -1.83 -10.92
N PHE A 219 -6.40 -1.05 -11.09
CA PHE A 219 -7.75 -1.62 -11.23
C PHE A 219 -7.94 -2.46 -12.51
N PRO A 220 -7.60 -1.96 -13.71
CA PRO A 220 -7.61 -2.78 -14.94
C PRO A 220 -6.79 -4.06 -14.83
N VAL A 221 -5.60 -4.00 -14.20
CA VAL A 221 -4.74 -5.17 -14.02
C VAL A 221 -5.38 -6.20 -13.11
N ILE A 222 -5.98 -5.79 -11.98
CA ILE A 222 -6.73 -6.70 -11.10
C ILE A 222 -7.87 -7.37 -11.86
N ALA A 223 -8.66 -6.59 -12.61
CA ALA A 223 -9.79 -7.12 -13.38
C ALA A 223 -9.33 -8.13 -14.45
N PHE A 224 -8.24 -7.80 -15.15
CA PHE A 224 -7.63 -8.68 -16.14
C PHE A 224 -7.13 -9.98 -15.53
N THR A 225 -6.33 -9.93 -14.45
CA THR A 225 -5.80 -11.15 -13.84
C THR A 225 -6.88 -11.99 -13.19
N PHE A 226 -7.89 -11.37 -12.60
CA PHE A 226 -9.09 -12.06 -12.11
C PHE A 226 -9.78 -12.85 -13.23
N GLY A 227 -10.08 -12.20 -14.35
CA GLY A 227 -10.71 -12.84 -15.50
C GLY A 227 -9.85 -13.96 -16.12
N LEU A 228 -8.55 -13.71 -16.26
CA LEU A 228 -7.58 -14.68 -16.79
C LEU A 228 -7.47 -15.91 -15.89
N THR A 229 -7.45 -15.72 -14.56
CA THR A 229 -7.44 -16.83 -13.59
C THR A 229 -8.66 -17.72 -13.76
N ILE A 230 -9.85 -17.13 -13.89
CA ILE A 230 -11.10 -17.87 -14.10
C ILE A 230 -11.04 -18.67 -15.40
N LEU A 231 -10.57 -18.07 -16.48
CA LEU A 231 -10.48 -18.71 -17.79
C LEU A 231 -9.52 -19.89 -17.74
N VAL A 232 -8.28 -19.68 -17.27
CA VAL A 232 -7.24 -20.72 -17.24
C VAL A 232 -7.64 -21.88 -16.34
N ARG A 233 -8.15 -21.60 -15.13
CA ARG A 233 -8.57 -22.67 -14.21
C ARG A 233 -9.76 -23.47 -14.71
N LYS A 234 -10.73 -22.84 -15.39
CA LYS A 234 -11.86 -23.56 -16.01
C LYS A 234 -11.43 -24.47 -17.16
N LEU A 235 -10.39 -24.08 -17.90
CA LEU A 235 -9.84 -24.91 -18.99
C LEU A 235 -9.07 -26.12 -18.45
N ILE A 236 -8.38 -25.98 -17.32
CA ILE A 236 -7.56 -27.04 -16.73
C ILE A 236 -8.39 -28.02 -15.87
N ASN A 237 -9.47 -27.55 -15.25
CA ASN A 237 -10.39 -28.40 -14.47
C ASN A 237 -11.49 -29.05 -15.31
N LYS A 238 -11.44 -28.92 -16.64
CA LYS A 238 -12.27 -29.66 -17.59
C LYS A 238 -11.59 -30.96 -17.97
#